data_AF-A0A1I0RF23-F1
#
_entry.id   AF-A0A1I0RF23-F1
#
_cell.length_a   1.000
_cell.length_b   1.000
_cell.length_c   1.000
_cell.angle_alpha   90.00
_cell.angle_beta   90.00
_cell.angle_gamma   90.00
#
_symmetry.space_group_name_H-M   'P 1'
#
loop_
_entity.id
_entity.type
_entity.pdbx_description
1 polymer ?
#
loop_
_entity_poly.entity_id
_entity_poly.type
_entity_poly.pdbx_seq_one_letter_code
_entity_poly.pdbx_strand_id
1 'polypeptide(L)'
;MKIVNERIKELRQYKGISEEDMAIALDIEIKVYRTFEDSRELTITELCTVADILDVSTEYLLGRVDIPHPVITDENLDQIKEMLKSLR
;
A
#
# COMPACT_ATOMS: atom_id res chain seq x y z
N MET A 1 -6.37 -5.67 -12.49
CA MET A 1 -6.00 -4.28 -12.88
C MET A 1 -4.49 -4.21 -13.05
N LYS A 2 -3.98 -4.24 -14.30
CA LYS A 2 -2.55 -4.40 -14.61
C LYS A 2 -1.61 -3.50 -13.77
N ILE A 3 -1.98 -2.24 -13.56
CA ILE A 3 -1.20 -1.27 -12.77
C ILE A 3 -1.01 -1.64 -11.28
N VAL A 4 -2.03 -2.19 -10.63
CA VAL A 4 -1.96 -2.57 -9.20
C VAL A 4 -1.01 -3.75 -9.03
N ASN A 5 -1.21 -4.78 -9.86
CA ASN A 5 -0.42 -6.00 -9.85
C ASN A 5 1.07 -5.68 -10.10
N GLU A 6 1.37 -4.80 -11.06
CA GLU A 6 2.73 -4.31 -11.36
C GLU A 6 3.34 -3.52 -10.19
N ARG A 7 2.61 -2.55 -9.61
CA ARG A 7 3.12 -1.74 -8.48
C ARG A 7 3.44 -2.58 -7.25
N ILE A 8 2.59 -3.57 -6.92
CA ILE A 8 2.85 -4.49 -5.81
C ILE A 8 4.18 -5.21 -6.02
N LYS A 9 4.38 -5.77 -7.22
CA LYS A 9 5.58 -6.53 -7.56
C LYS A 9 6.85 -5.66 -7.52
N GLU A 10 6.80 -4.49 -8.14
CA GLU A 10 7.94 -3.57 -8.20
C GLU A 10 8.33 -3.07 -6.80
N LEU A 11 7.36 -2.65 -5.99
CA LEU A 11 7.61 -2.20 -4.61
C LEU A 11 8.16 -3.31 -3.72
N ARG A 12 7.57 -4.52 -3.81
CA ARG A 12 8.05 -5.67 -3.03
C ARG A 12 9.53 -5.94 -3.35
N GLN A 13 9.88 -6.01 -4.64
CA GLN A 13 11.25 -6.23 -5.09
C GLN A 13 12.19 -5.10 -4.66
N TYR A 14 11.74 -3.85 -4.80
CA TYR A 14 12.50 -2.68 -4.35
C TYR A 14 12.80 -2.71 -2.84
N LYS A 15 11.84 -3.17 -2.03
CA LYS A 15 11.99 -3.32 -0.58
C LYS A 15 12.70 -4.62 -0.17
N GLY A 16 13.08 -5.47 -1.12
CA GLY A 16 13.76 -6.75 -0.84
C GLY A 16 12.89 -7.77 -0.11
N ILE A 17 11.56 -7.66 -0.19
CA ILE A 17 10.62 -8.57 0.45
C ILE A 17 10.42 -9.79 -0.47
N SER A 18 10.45 -11.01 0.07
CA SER A 18 10.18 -12.22 -0.73
C SER A 18 8.67 -12.42 -0.96
N GLU A 19 8.30 -13.25 -1.95
CA GLU A 19 6.90 -13.63 -2.15
C GLU A 19 6.37 -14.43 -0.95
N GLU A 20 7.25 -15.25 -0.37
CA GLU A 20 7.01 -16.01 0.86
C GLU A 20 6.69 -15.10 2.03
N ASP A 21 7.49 -14.04 2.25
CA ASP A 21 7.28 -13.09 3.35
C ASP A 21 5.96 -12.33 3.20
N MET A 22 5.61 -11.93 1.97
CA MET A 22 4.32 -11.29 1.69
C MET A 22 3.16 -12.24 1.98
N ALA A 23 3.25 -13.49 1.55
CA ALA A 23 2.23 -14.49 1.79
C ALA A 23 2.02 -14.73 3.30
N ILE A 24 3.11 -14.81 4.06
CA ILE A 24 3.08 -14.92 5.54
C ILE A 24 2.43 -13.69 6.16
N ALA A 25 2.83 -12.48 5.75
CA ALA A 25 2.29 -11.24 6.31
C ALA A 25 0.79 -11.04 5.99
N LEU A 26 0.33 -11.58 4.87
CA LEU A 26 -1.07 -11.55 4.44
C LEU A 26 -1.92 -12.71 5.00
N ASP A 27 -1.29 -13.67 5.69
CA ASP A 27 -1.93 -14.92 6.14
C ASP A 27 -2.62 -15.69 5.00
N ILE A 28 -1.93 -15.83 3.87
CA ILE A 28 -2.40 -16.56 2.70
C ILE A 28 -1.36 -17.56 2.19
N GLU A 29 -1.82 -18.53 1.39
CA GLU A 29 -0.90 -19.42 0.70
C GLU A 29 -0.09 -18.66 -0.36
N ILE A 30 1.20 -18.98 -0.52
CA ILE A 30 2.08 -18.36 -1.53
C ILE A 30 1.50 -18.43 -2.96
N LYS A 31 0.80 -19.51 -3.30
CA LYS A 31 0.13 -19.67 -4.59
C LYS A 31 -0.92 -18.59 -4.82
N VAL A 32 -1.60 -18.15 -3.76
CA VAL A 32 -2.59 -17.08 -3.78
C VAL A 32 -1.88 -15.74 -3.95
N TYR A 33 -0.81 -15.49 -3.20
CA TYR A 33 -0.03 -14.26 -3.34
C TYR A 33 0.52 -14.07 -4.76
N ARG A 34 1.05 -15.12 -5.39
CA ARG A 34 1.54 -15.03 -6.79
C ARG A 34 0.48 -14.55 -7.78
N THR A 35 -0.80 -14.84 -7.53
CA THR A 35 -1.88 -14.31 -8.37
C THR A 35 -2.11 -12.81 -8.18
N PHE A 36 -1.74 -12.24 -7.03
CA PHE A 36 -1.80 -10.79 -6.77
C PHE A 36 -0.82 -10.01 -7.63
N GLU A 37 0.31 -10.58 -8.02
CA GLU A 37 1.30 -9.92 -8.88
C GLU A 37 1.06 -10.18 -10.38
N ASP A 38 0.10 -11.04 -10.72
CA ASP A 38 -0.14 -11.49 -12.09
C ASP A 38 -1.46 -10.94 -12.66
N SER A 39 -2.60 -11.42 -12.14
CA SER A 39 -3.88 -11.25 -12.83
C SER A 39 -5.09 -11.09 -11.92
N ARG A 40 -4.97 -11.40 -10.63
CA ARG A 40 -6.09 -11.38 -9.68
C ARG A 40 -6.41 -9.96 -9.22
N GLU A 41 -7.70 -9.69 -9.03
CA GLU A 41 -8.17 -8.50 -8.32
C GLU A 41 -8.16 -8.73 -6.81
N LEU A 42 -7.65 -7.73 -6.08
CA LEU A 42 -7.61 -7.73 -4.62
C LEU A 42 -8.96 -7.24 -4.09
N THR A 43 -9.41 -7.86 -3.00
CA THR A 43 -10.45 -7.28 -2.15
C THR A 43 -9.94 -5.99 -1.48
N ILE A 44 -10.86 -5.17 -0.97
CA ILE A 44 -10.50 -3.94 -0.26
C ILE A 44 -9.57 -4.25 0.92
N THR A 45 -9.86 -5.31 1.69
CA THR A 45 -9.04 -5.71 2.82
C THR A 45 -7.63 -6.12 2.39
N GLU A 46 -7.51 -6.96 1.35
CA GLU A 46 -6.20 -7.35 0.81
C GLU A 46 -5.41 -6.13 0.30
N LEU A 47 -6.07 -5.18 -0.38
CA LEU A 47 -5.43 -3.96 -0.86
C LEU A 47 -4.88 -3.10 0.29
N CYS A 48 -5.67 -2.92 1.36
CA CYS A 48 -5.22 -2.17 2.54
C CYS A 48 -4.02 -2.85 3.20
N THR A 49 -4.10 -4.16 3.45
CA THR A 49 -2.99 -4.89 4.09
C THR A 49 -1.72 -4.85 3.24
N VAL A 50 -1.84 -4.98 1.92
CA VAL A 50 -0.68 -4.86 1.01
C VAL A 50 -0.08 -3.45 1.06
N ALA A 51 -0.92 -2.41 1.11
CA ALA A 51 -0.47 -1.03 1.22
C ALA A 51 0.28 -0.79 2.54
N ASP A 52 -0.21 -1.35 3.66
CA ASP A 52 0.43 -1.26 4.96
C ASP A 52 1.78 -1.98 4.99
N ILE A 53 1.87 -3.21 4.46
CA ILE A 53 3.13 -3.97 4.38
C ILE A 53 4.17 -3.24 3.53
N LEU A 54 3.73 -2.69 2.39
CA LEU A 54 4.60 -1.99 1.46
C LEU A 54 4.84 -0.53 1.89
N ASP A 55 4.25 -0.06 2.99
CA ASP A 55 4.33 1.31 3.48
C ASP A 55 4.09 2.32 2.36
N VAL A 56 2.88 2.28 1.79
CA VAL A 56 2.36 3.18 0.75
C VAL A 56 0.86 3.39 0.93
N SER A 57 0.26 4.34 0.21
CA SER A 57 -1.19 4.53 0.20
C SER A 57 -1.90 3.62 -0.80
N THR A 58 -3.18 3.32 -0.56
CA THR A 58 -3.98 2.54 -1.52
C THR A 58 -4.21 3.31 -2.82
N GLU A 59 -4.28 4.64 -2.79
CA GLU A 59 -4.36 5.49 -3.98
C GLU A 59 -3.14 5.34 -4.88
N TYR A 60 -1.96 5.20 -4.26
CA TYR A 60 -0.75 4.85 -4.99
C TYR A 60 -0.88 3.45 -5.60
N LEU A 61 -1.23 2.41 -4.86
CA LEU A 61 -1.36 1.08 -5.46
C LEU A 61 -2.37 1.04 -6.61
N LEU A 62 -3.49 1.78 -6.48
CA LEU A 62 -4.53 1.90 -7.50
C LEU A 62 -4.13 2.74 -8.72
N GLY A 63 -2.97 3.39 -8.71
CA GLY A 63 -2.53 4.21 -9.84
C GLY A 63 -3.20 5.57 -9.96
N ARG A 64 -3.85 6.06 -8.88
CA ARG A 64 -4.53 7.37 -8.88
C ARG A 64 -3.55 8.52 -8.65
N VAL A 65 -2.43 8.23 -8.01
CA VAL A 65 -1.32 9.14 -7.75
C VAL A 65 0.00 8.42 -7.97
N ASP A 66 1.05 9.17 -8.31
CA ASP A 66 2.41 8.62 -8.51
C ASP A 66 3.32 8.84 -7.30
N ILE A 67 2.79 9.44 -6.24
CA ILE A 67 3.46 9.63 -4.95
C ILE A 67 3.04 8.49 -3.99
N PRO A 68 3.99 7.72 -3.41
CA PRO A 68 3.68 6.59 -2.53
C PRO A 68 2.89 6.97 -1.27
N HIS A 69 3.09 8.18 -0.76
CA HIS A 69 2.29 8.76 0.32
C HIS A 69 1.76 10.13 -0.10
N PRO A 70 0.62 10.56 0.45
CA PRO A 70 0.21 11.95 0.36
C PRO A 70 1.31 12.84 0.95
N VAL A 71 1.71 13.87 0.19
CA VAL A 71 2.65 14.87 0.68
C VAL A 71 1.98 15.64 1.80
N ILE A 72 2.47 15.46 3.02
CA ILE A 72 2.10 16.35 4.12
C ILE A 72 2.85 17.66 3.90
N THR A 73 2.12 18.71 3.56
CA THR A 73 2.66 20.07 3.46
C THR A 73 2.75 20.71 4.86
N ASP A 74 3.57 21.76 4.99
CA ASP A 74 3.61 22.56 6.22
C ASP A 74 2.23 23.13 6.58
N GLU A 75 1.45 23.51 5.56
CA GLU A 75 0.05 23.94 5.73
C GLU A 75 -0.82 22.85 6.36
N ASN A 76 -0.67 21.59 5.93
CA ASN A 76 -1.42 20.46 6.49
C ASN A 76 -0.99 20.18 7.95
N LEU A 77 0.31 20.28 8.26
CA LEU A 77 0.81 20.09 9.62
C LEU A 77 0.25 21.14 10.58
N ASP A 78 0.21 22.40 10.16
CA ASP A 78 -0.29 23.48 11.00
C ASP A 78 -1.79 23.35 11.24
N GLN A 79 -2.57 22.95 10.23
CA GLN A 79 -3.98 22.61 10.40
C GLN A 79 -4.19 21.46 11.40
N ILE A 80 -3.39 20.40 11.31
CA ILE A 80 -3.46 19.26 12.24
C ILE A 80 -3.10 19.70 13.67
N LYS A 81 -2.04 20.50 13.84
CA LYS A 81 -1.65 21.04 15.16
C LYS A 81 -2.75 21.89 15.77
N GLU A 82 -3.39 22.76 14.99
CA GLU A 82 -4.53 23.57 15.46
C GLU A 82 -5.75 22.70 15.82
N MET A 83 -6.04 21.67 15.02
CA MET A 83 -7.09 20.70 15.34
C MET A 83 -6.80 19.92 16.63
N LEU A 84 -5.56 19.52 16.89
CA LEU A 84 -5.18 18.84 18.13
C LEU A 84 -5.25 19.77 19.36
N LYS A 85 -4.96 21.06 19.18
CA LYS A 85 -5.11 22.06 20.25
C LYS A 85 -6.57 22.26 20.65
N SER A 86 -7.51 22.17 19.72
CA SER A 86 -8.95 22.37 20.00
C SER A 86 -9.63 21.15 20.67
N LEU A 87 -8.96 19.99 20.70
CA LEU A 87 -9.41 18.78 21.40
C LEU A 87 -9.04 18.75 22.89
N ARG A 88 -8.35 19.78 23.40
CA ARG A 88 -7.86 19.88 24.78
C ARG A 88 -8.54 21.04 25.50
#